data_AF-A0A101GCL0-F1
#
_entry.id   AF-A0A101GCL0-F1
#
_cell.length_a   1.000
_cell.length_b   1.000
_cell.length_c   1.000
_cell.angle_alpha   90.00
_cell.angle_beta   90.00
_cell.angle_gamma   90.00
#
_symmetry.space_group_name_H-M   'P 1'
#
loop_
_entity.id
_entity.type
_entity.pdbx_description
1 polymer ?
#
loop_
_entity_poly.entity_id
_entity_poly.type
_entity_poly.pdbx_seq_one_letter_code
_entity_poly.pdbx_strand_id
1 'polypeptide(L)' 'MYVGSYSAEGPTIEKLRSFIKENKYELIGKHHEIYLSDPRKLEAEKLKTVIRQPIK' A
#
# COMPACT_ATOMS: atom_id res chain seq x y z
N MET A 1 4.59 -2.04 3.77
CA MET A 1 5.01 -0.63 3.55
C MET A 1 5.55 -0.53 2.14
N TYR A 2 5.15 0.49 1.39
CA TYR A 2 5.60 0.76 0.03
C TYR A 2 6.65 1.88 0.03
N VAL A 3 7.67 1.73 -0.81
CA VAL A 3 8.69 2.74 -1.06
C VAL A 3 8.79 2.94 -2.57
N GLY A 4 8.54 4.17 -3.05
CA GLY A 4 8.52 4.48 -4.47
C GLY A 4 7.39 5.46 -4.86
N SER A 5 7.26 5.69 -6.17
CA SER A 5 6.24 6.58 -6.74
C SER A 5 4.83 6.09 -6.44
N TYR A 6 3.92 6.98 -6.04
CA TYR A 6 2.51 6.62 -5.80
C TYR A 6 1.85 5.95 -7.01
N SER A 7 2.19 6.34 -8.23
CA SER A 7 1.67 5.74 -9.45
C SER A 7 2.06 4.26 -9.65
N ALA A 8 3.08 3.77 -8.94
CA ALA A 8 3.64 2.44 -9.09
C ALA A 8 3.35 1.53 -7.89
N GLU A 9 2.40 1.90 -7.01
CA GLU A 9 2.10 1.12 -5.80
C GLU A 9 1.13 -0.05 -6.05
N GLY A 10 0.47 -0.10 -7.21
CA GLY A 10 -0.48 -1.15 -7.61
C GLY A 10 -0.01 -2.58 -7.34
N PRO A 11 1.22 -2.97 -7.73
CA PRO A 11 1.77 -4.29 -7.41
C PRO A 11 1.86 -4.60 -5.91
N THR A 12 2.02 -3.58 -5.06
CA THR A 12 2.06 -3.75 -3.60
C THR A 12 0.66 -4.02 -3.03
N ILE A 13 -0.36 -3.34 -3.57
CA ILE A 13 -1.77 -3.58 -3.21
C ILE A 13 -2.16 -5.02 -3.59
N GLU A 14 -1.80 -5.46 -4.79
CA GLU A 14 -2.11 -6.81 -5.26
C GLU A 14 -1.40 -7.88 -4.41
N LYS A 15 -0.12 -7.68 -4.06
CA LYS A 15 0.59 -8.56 -3.12
C LYS A 15 -0.10 -8.63 -1.76
N LEU A 16 -0.56 -7.50 -1.22
CA LEU A 16 -1.30 -7.46 0.03
C LEU A 16 -2.62 -8.25 -0.06
N ARG A 17 -3.37 -8.10 -1.17
CA ARG A 17 -4.62 -8.83 -1.40
C ARG A 17 -4.39 -10.34 -1.53
N SER A 18 -3.36 -10.75 -2.26
CA SER A 18 -2.98 -12.16 -2.38
C SER A 18 -2.65 -12.73 -1.00
N PHE A 19 -1.83 -12.04 -0.21
CA PHE A 19 -1.50 -12.46 1.15
C PHE A 19 -2.75 -12.62 2.03
N ILE A 20 -3.68 -11.66 2.01
CA ILE A 20 -4.93 -11.73 2.78
C ILE A 20 -5.75 -12.96 2.40
N LYS A 21 -5.89 -13.23 1.10
CA LYS A 21 -6.63 -14.38 0.56
C LYS A 21 -5.96 -15.71 0.93
N GLU A 22 -4.64 -15.79 0.81
CA GLU A 22 -3.85 -16.97 1.18
C GLU A 22 -4.01 -17.32 2.66
N ASN A 23 -4.18 -16.31 3.51
CA ASN A 23 -4.40 -16.48 4.95
C ASN A 23 -5.89 -16.68 5.33
N LYS A 24 -6.78 -16.91 4.35
CA LYS A 24 -8.22 -17.16 4.55
C LYS A 24 -8.99 -16.01 5.23
N TYR A 25 -8.50 -14.79 5.13
CA TYR A 25 -9.23 -13.60 5.56
C TYR A 25 -10.10 -13.05 4.43
N GLU A 26 -11.15 -12.32 4.80
CA GLU A 26 -12.01 -11.61 3.86
C GLU A 26 -11.61 -10.14 3.75
N LEU A 27 -11.50 -9.63 2.52
CA LEU A 27 -11.29 -8.21 2.27
C LEU A 27 -12.57 -7.44 2.59
N ILE A 28 -12.49 -6.47 3.50
CA ILE A 28 -13.62 -5.57 3.79
C ILE A 28 -13.22 -4.12 3.50
N GLY A 29 -14.11 -3.36 2.89
CA GLY A 29 -13.89 -1.94 2.58
C GLY A 29 -12.72 -1.66 1.62
N LYS A 30 -12.32 -0.38 1.56
CA LYS A 30 -11.21 0.09 0.72
C LYS A 30 -9.89 0.02 1.48
N HIS A 31 -8.79 -0.13 0.75
CA HIS A 31 -7.46 0.09 1.32
C HIS A 31 -7.30 1.57 1.68
N HIS A 32 -6.46 1.83 2.68
CA HIS A 32 -6.07 3.16 3.10
C HIS A 32 -4.57 3.35 2.86
N GLU A 33 -4.22 4.53 2.40
CA GLU A 33 -2.85 4.98 2.22
C GLU A 33 -2.53 6.02 3.29
N ILE A 34 -1.35 5.90 3.90
CA ILE A 34 -0.81 6.90 4.82
C ILE A 34 0.54 7.33 4.25
N TYR A 35 0.60 8.57 3.76
CA TYR A 35 1.81 9.15 3.20
C TYR A 35 2.71 9.66 4.32
N LEU A 36 3.87 9.01 4.49
CA LEU A 36 4.86 9.39 5.50
C LEU A 36 5.88 10.41 4.97
N SER A 37 5.96 10.53 3.64
CA SER A 37 6.91 11.39 2.92
C SER A 37 6.18 12.54 2.23
N ASP A 38 6.83 13.71 2.19
CA ASP A 38 6.37 14.85 1.40
C ASP A 38 6.95 14.76 -0.03
N PRO A 39 6.12 14.63 -1.08
CA PRO A 39 6.57 14.50 -2.47
C PRO A 39 7.27 15.75 -3.02
N ARG A 40 7.17 16.90 -2.33
CA ARG A 40 7.87 18.13 -2.72
C ARG A 40 9.31 18.17 -2.20
N LYS A 41 9.68 17.28 -1.28
CA LYS A 41 10.99 17.26 -0.61
C LYS A 41 11.86 16.08 -0.99
N LEU A 42 11.28 15.05 -1.62
CA LEU A 42 11.94 13.78 -1.88
C LEU A 42 11.64 13.33 -3.30
N GLU A 43 12.64 12.73 -3.93
CA GLU A 43 12.48 12.02 -5.20
C GLU A 43 11.49 10.86 -5.06
N ALA A 44 10.76 10.57 -6.13
CA ALA A 44 9.68 9.59 -6.15
C ALA A 44 10.11 8.21 -5.60
N GLU A 45 11.34 7.78 -5.90
CA GLU A 45 11.92 6.51 -5.45
C GLU A 45 12.13 6.41 -3.92
N LYS A 46 12.13 7.55 -3.21
CA LYS A 46 12.35 7.63 -1.77
C LYS A 46 11.07 7.86 -0.97
N LEU A 47 9.93 8.06 -1.63
CA LEU A 47 8.65 8.29 -0.96
C LEU A 47 8.20 7.03 -0.24
N LYS A 48 7.69 7.20 0.99
CA LYS A 48 7.21 6.12 1.85
C LYS A 48 5.71 6.24 2.05
N THR A 49 4.99 5.17 1.72
CA THR A 49 3.54 5.06 1.93
C THR A 49 3.22 3.79 2.68
N VAL A 50 2.44 3.89 3.75
CA VAL A 50 1.84 2.71 4.40
C VAL A 50 0.52 2.41 3.72
N ILE A 51 0.44 1.23 3.11
CA ILE A 51 -0.79 0.68 2.54
C ILE A 51 -1.36 -0.32 3.54
N ARG A 52 -2.61 -0.13 3.94
CA ARG A 52 -3.33 -1.02 4.85
C ARG A 52 -4.70 -1.37 4.29
N GLN A 53 -5.12 -2.61 4.47
CA GLN A 53 -6.42 -3.10 4.01
C GLN A 53 -7.17 -3.66 5.22
N PRO A 54 -8.40 -3.19 5.49
CA PRO A 54 -9.21 -3.80 6.54
C PRO A 54 -9.65 -5.21 6.11
N ILE A 55 -9.64 -6.14 7.07
CA ILE A 55 -9.94 -7.56 6.87
C ILE A 55 -10.91 -8.06 7.95
N LYS A 56 -11.58 -9.18 7.65
CA LYS A 56 -12.44 -9.94 8.57
C LYS A 56 -11.95 -11.39 8.68
#